data_AF-A0A2T2WPI2-F1
#
_entry.id   AF-A0A2T2WPI2-F1
#
_cell.length_a   1.000
_cell.length_b   1.000
_cell.length_c   1.000
_cell.angle_alpha   90.00
_cell.angle_beta   90.00
_cell.angle_gamma   90.00
#
_symmetry.space_group_name_H-M   'P 1'
#
loop_
_entity.id
_entity.type
_entity.pdbx_description
1 polymer ?
#
loop_
_entity_poly.entity_id
_entity_poly.type
_entity_poly.pdbx_seq_one_letter_code
_entity_poly.pdbx_strand_id
1 'polypeptide(L)'
;MIAVKLAASVLILASTFGLGKMATGPYQLRVHTLEEWLRFVSHLHPLIEWKRMPLPQALLQAASGQRLLSPVLEVLGQELGRREIAFEQAWQIMLNRLPGLWEEDQRVLVDLGRALGMSDVQYQRAHLAAARAELERLLRDARVERAQDGRLLAALFSAFGVMILILML
;
A
#
# COMPACT_ATOMS: atom_id res chain seq x y z
N MET A 1 -0.33 42.70 -25.19
CA MET A 1 -0.78 41.41 -25.75
C MET A 1 0.19 40.25 -25.46
N ILE A 2 1.50 40.37 -25.72
CA ILE A 2 2.48 39.28 -25.53
C ILE A 2 2.64 38.85 -24.06
N ALA A 3 2.67 39.81 -23.12
CA ALA A 3 2.79 39.52 -21.68
C ALA A 3 1.60 38.73 -21.11
N VAL A 4 0.38 38.98 -21.62
CA VAL A 4 -0.83 38.24 -21.21
C VAL A 4 -0.79 36.80 -21.72
N LYS A 5 -0.29 36.58 -22.95
CA LYS A 5 -0.10 35.23 -23.50
C LYS A 5 0.93 34.43 -22.70
N LEU A 6 2.07 35.03 -22.36
CA LEU A 6 3.11 34.40 -21.53
C LEU A 6 2.61 34.06 -20.11
N ALA A 7 1.89 34.98 -19.46
CA ALA A 7 1.33 34.73 -18.14
C ALA A 7 0.30 33.59 -18.16
N ALA A 8 -0.56 33.54 -19.18
CA ALA A 8 -1.52 32.45 -19.35
C ALA A 8 -0.84 31.10 -19.59
N SER A 9 0.20 31.03 -20.43
CA SER A 9 0.96 29.80 -20.69
C SER A 9 1.65 29.27 -19.42
N VAL A 10 2.25 30.14 -18.62
CA VAL A 10 2.90 29.76 -17.35
C VAL A 10 1.87 29.25 -16.34
N LEU A 11 0.69 29.89 -16.28
CA LEU A 11 -0.38 29.49 -15.36
C LEU A 11 -0.97 28.11 -15.73
N ILE A 12 -1.11 27.82 -17.02
CA ILE A 12 -1.56 26.51 -17.51
C ILE A 12 -0.52 25.43 -17.18
N LEU A 13 0.77 25.68 -17.43
CA LEU A 13 1.85 24.73 -17.09
C LEU A 13 1.92 24.45 -15.58
N ALA A 14 1.74 25.47 -14.74
CA ALA A 14 1.73 25.31 -13.28
C ALA A 14 0.50 24.50 -12.79
N SER A 15 -0.66 24.72 -13.39
CA SER A 15 -1.91 24.01 -13.07
C SER A 15 -1.83 22.53 -13.42
N THR A 16 -1.25 22.22 -14.57
CA THR A 16 -0.99 20.86 -15.07
C THR A 16 -0.04 20.08 -14.16
N PHE A 17 1.03 20.73 -13.68
CA PHE A 17 2.03 20.07 -12.83
C PHE A 17 1.50 19.76 -11.41
N GLY A 18 0.61 20.61 -10.88
CA GLY A 18 -0.03 20.42 -9.58
C GLY A 18 -1.06 19.29 -9.57
N LEU A 19 -1.92 19.22 -10.60
CA LEU A 19 -2.97 18.20 -10.69
C LEU A 19 -2.42 16.78 -10.93
N GLY A 20 -1.31 16.64 -11.66
CA GLY A 20 -0.62 15.35 -11.84
C GLY A 20 -0.04 14.77 -10.54
N LYS A 21 0.34 15.62 -9.57
CA LYS A 21 0.82 15.16 -8.26
C LYS A 21 -0.31 14.70 -7.33
N MET A 22 -1.49 15.33 -7.40
CA MET A 22 -2.64 14.92 -6.57
C MET A 22 -3.29 13.63 -7.07
N ALA A 23 -3.38 13.42 -8.39
CA ALA A 23 -3.99 12.22 -8.96
C ALA A 23 -3.16 10.94 -8.75
N THR A 24 -1.85 11.05 -8.52
CA THR A 24 -0.96 9.89 -8.32
C THR A 24 -0.83 9.47 -6.85
N GLY A 25 -1.33 10.26 -5.91
CA GLY A 25 -1.22 10.01 -4.46
C GLY A 25 -1.73 8.63 -4.02
N PRO A 26 -2.95 8.21 -4.40
CA PRO A 26 -3.51 6.91 -4.01
C PRO A 26 -2.69 5.71 -4.52
N TYR A 27 -2.21 5.74 -5.77
CA TYR A 27 -1.39 4.67 -6.35
C TYR A 27 0.00 4.60 -5.73
N GLN A 28 0.60 5.76 -5.43
CA GLN A 28 1.87 5.81 -4.70
C GLN A 28 1.71 5.24 -3.29
N LEU A 29 0.64 5.59 -2.60
CA LEU A 29 0.34 5.07 -1.28
C LEU A 29 0.11 3.55 -1.33
N ARG A 30 -0.66 3.04 -2.29
CA ARG A 30 -0.87 1.60 -2.49
C ARG A 30 0.44 0.84 -2.65
N VAL A 31 1.33 1.31 -3.53
CA VAL A 31 2.66 0.71 -3.72
C VAL A 31 3.45 0.69 -2.42
N HIS A 32 3.50 1.80 -1.68
CA HIS A 32 4.23 1.86 -0.41
C HIS A 32 3.63 0.94 0.66
N THR A 33 2.29 0.89 0.77
CA THR A 33 1.60 0.00 1.71
C THR A 33 1.86 -1.47 1.37
N LEU A 34 1.78 -1.87 0.09
CA LEU A 34 2.09 -3.24 -0.36
C LEU A 34 3.57 -3.61 -0.15
N GLU A 35 4.50 -2.68 -0.35
CA GLU A 35 5.92 -2.90 -0.06
C GLU A 35 6.19 -3.15 1.42
N GLU A 36 5.55 -2.40 2.32
CA GLU A 36 5.66 -2.65 3.76
C GLU A 36 5.06 -4.01 4.12
N TRP A 37 3.87 -4.35 3.60
CA TRP A 37 3.27 -5.68 3.80
C TRP A 37 4.15 -6.82 3.31
N LEU A 38 4.77 -6.67 2.14
CA LEU A 38 5.67 -7.69 1.60
C LEU A 38 6.92 -7.87 2.49
N ARG A 39 7.50 -6.77 2.97
CA ARG A 39 8.61 -6.81 3.95
C ARG A 39 8.18 -7.47 5.24
N PHE A 40 7.02 -7.10 5.76
CA PHE A 40 6.42 -7.67 6.95
C PHE A 40 6.27 -9.20 6.83
N VAL A 41 5.61 -9.70 5.78
CA VAL A 41 5.42 -11.13 5.57
C VAL A 41 6.76 -11.85 5.41
N SER A 42 7.72 -11.24 4.71
CA SER A 42 9.06 -11.80 4.54
C SER A 42 9.84 -11.91 5.85
N HIS A 43 9.68 -10.95 6.77
CA HIS A 43 10.28 -11.01 8.11
C HIS A 43 9.52 -11.95 9.05
N LEU A 44 8.20 -12.05 8.91
CA LEU A 44 7.36 -12.89 9.75
C LEU A 44 7.56 -14.38 9.44
N HIS A 45 7.75 -14.74 8.17
CA HIS A 45 7.91 -16.13 7.72
C HIS A 45 8.98 -16.92 8.52
N PRO A 46 10.24 -16.46 8.65
CA PRO A 46 11.25 -17.18 9.45
C PRO A 46 10.99 -17.15 10.95
N LEU A 47 10.24 -16.15 11.46
CA LEU A 47 9.90 -16.07 12.89
C LEU A 47 8.87 -17.14 13.27
N ILE A 48 7.90 -17.42 12.39
CA ILE A 48 6.92 -18.49 12.61
C ILE A 48 7.52 -19.87 12.32
N GLU A 49 8.40 -19.97 11.32
CA GLU A 49 8.99 -21.26 10.94
C GLU A 49 10.00 -21.79 11.98
N TRP A 50 10.83 -20.92 12.54
CA TRP A 50 11.99 -21.37 13.33
C TRP A 50 11.99 -20.94 14.79
N LYS A 51 11.28 -19.86 15.15
CA LYS A 51 11.22 -19.43 16.54
C LYS A 51 9.89 -19.87 17.14
N ARG A 52 9.96 -20.56 18.30
CA ARG A 52 8.81 -20.74 19.21
C ARG A 52 8.41 -19.41 19.87
N MET A 53 8.43 -18.32 19.12
CA MET A 53 8.08 -16.99 19.56
C MET A 53 6.55 -16.89 19.57
N PRO A 54 5.94 -16.35 20.64
CA PRO A 54 4.51 -16.07 20.64
C PRO A 54 4.15 -15.16 19.46
N LEU A 55 3.05 -15.47 18.76
CA LEU A 55 2.59 -14.71 17.59
C LEU A 55 2.61 -13.18 17.80
N PRO A 56 2.11 -12.62 18.93
CA PRO A 56 2.15 -11.17 19.14
C PRO A 56 3.56 -10.58 19.08
N GLN A 57 4.57 -11.27 19.62
CA GLN A 57 5.96 -10.82 19.57
C GLN A 57 6.55 -10.93 18.17
N ALA A 58 6.19 -12.00 17.44
CA ALA A 58 6.63 -12.20 16.06
C ALA A 58 6.09 -11.10 15.14
N LEU A 59 4.83 -10.69 15.33
CA LEU A 59 4.20 -9.60 14.58
C LEU A 59 4.90 -8.25 14.85
N LEU A 60 5.16 -7.93 16.12
CA LEU A 60 5.88 -6.70 16.49
C LEU A 60 7.30 -6.67 15.91
N GLN A 61 8.02 -7.78 16.00
CA GLN A 61 9.36 -7.88 15.44
C GLN A 61 9.35 -7.74 13.91
N ALA A 62 8.42 -8.40 13.23
CA ALA A 62 8.31 -8.34 11.78
C ALA A 62 7.93 -6.94 11.26
N ALA A 63 7.12 -6.20 12.01
CA ALA A 63 6.72 -4.84 11.67
C ALA A 63 7.74 -3.77 12.04
N SER A 64 8.78 -4.10 12.82
CA SER A 64 9.78 -3.12 13.25
C SER A 64 10.46 -2.43 12.05
N GLY A 65 10.58 -1.10 12.14
CA GLY A 65 11.18 -0.28 11.08
C GLY A 65 10.25 0.06 9.90
N GLN A 66 8.97 -0.33 9.96
CA GLN A 66 7.97 0.00 8.95
C GLN A 66 7.17 1.22 9.38
N ARG A 67 6.95 2.18 8.48
CA ARG A 67 6.38 3.48 8.85
C ARG A 67 4.87 3.40 9.09
N LEU A 68 4.15 2.65 8.27
CA LEU A 68 2.69 2.50 8.35
C LEU A 68 2.30 1.34 9.25
N LEU A 69 3.00 0.20 9.14
CA LEU A 69 2.64 -1.01 9.87
C LEU A 69 3.05 -1.01 11.36
N SER A 70 4.22 -0.47 11.72
CA SER A 70 4.69 -0.48 13.13
C SER A 70 3.64 0.05 14.13
N PRO A 71 3.09 1.27 13.97
CA PRO A 71 2.19 1.82 14.98
C PRO A 71 0.88 1.04 15.11
N VAL A 72 0.36 0.47 14.02
CA VAL A 72 -0.92 -0.26 14.08
C VAL A 72 -0.73 -1.68 14.62
N LEU A 73 0.41 -2.33 14.33
CA LEU A 73 0.73 -3.63 14.93
C LEU A 73 1.16 -3.54 16.40
N GLU A 74 1.74 -2.42 16.83
CA GLU A 74 1.98 -2.14 18.24
C GLU A 74 0.68 -2.11 19.04
N VAL A 75 -0.33 -1.40 18.54
CA VAL A 75 -1.67 -1.38 19.14
C VAL A 75 -2.26 -2.79 19.15
N LEU A 76 -2.21 -3.51 18.03
CA LEU A 76 -2.71 -4.88 17.95
C LEU A 76 -2.04 -5.82 18.97
N GLY A 77 -0.72 -5.73 19.13
CA GLY A 77 0.03 -6.50 20.12
C GLY A 77 -0.39 -6.20 21.56
N GLN A 78 -0.67 -4.94 21.88
CA GLN A 78 -1.15 -4.53 23.21
C GLN A 78 -2.56 -5.05 23.50
N GLU A 79 -3.49 -4.93 22.54
CA GLU A 79 -4.88 -5.40 22.65
C GLU A 79 -4.93 -6.94 22.83
N LEU A 80 -4.11 -7.67 22.08
CA LEU A 80 -3.96 -9.12 22.24
C LEU A 80 -3.38 -9.51 23.60
N GLY A 81 -2.43 -8.74 24.11
CA GLY A 81 -1.83 -8.96 25.43
C GLY A 81 -2.84 -8.81 26.58
N ARG A 82 -3.83 -7.93 26.43
CA ARG A 82 -4.91 -7.72 27.39
C ARG A 82 -6.04 -8.75 27.29
N ARG A 83 -6.04 -9.61 26.24
CA ARG A 83 -7.08 -10.61 25.93
C ARG A 83 -8.49 -10.04 25.76
N GLU A 84 -8.60 -8.77 25.36
CA GLU A 84 -9.89 -8.08 25.25
C GLU A 84 -10.66 -8.48 23.99
N ILE A 85 -9.96 -8.92 22.94
CA ILE A 85 -10.53 -9.27 21.64
C ILE A 85 -9.85 -10.48 21.00
N ALA A 86 -10.59 -11.21 20.16
CA ALA A 86 -10.05 -12.31 19.37
C ALA A 86 -9.07 -11.82 18.29
N PHE A 87 -8.06 -12.64 17.95
CA PHE A 87 -7.01 -12.28 17.00
C PHE A 87 -7.54 -11.83 15.65
N GLU A 88 -8.45 -12.59 15.06
CA GLU A 88 -9.02 -12.26 13.75
C GLU A 88 -9.75 -10.91 13.77
N GLN A 89 -10.43 -10.60 14.87
CA GLN A 89 -11.14 -9.33 15.02
C GLN A 89 -10.17 -8.15 15.20
N ALA A 90 -9.12 -8.32 16.01
CA ALA A 90 -8.06 -7.34 16.14
C ALA A 90 -7.39 -7.04 14.80
N TRP A 91 -7.11 -8.10 14.04
CA TRP A 91 -6.50 -8.03 12.71
C TRP A 91 -7.37 -7.26 11.72
N GLN A 92 -8.67 -7.56 11.65
CA GLN A 92 -9.61 -6.83 10.81
C GLN A 92 -9.68 -5.34 11.15
N ILE A 93 -9.76 -5.00 12.44
CA ILE A 93 -9.79 -3.61 12.89
C ILE A 93 -8.51 -2.88 12.48
N MET A 94 -7.36 -3.54 12.57
CA MET A 94 -6.06 -3.02 12.13
C MET A 94 -6.04 -2.78 10.62
N LEU A 95 -6.50 -3.73 9.80
CA LEU A 95 -6.54 -3.58 8.33
C LEU A 95 -7.41 -2.41 7.89
N ASN A 96 -8.55 -2.20 8.56
CA ASN A 96 -9.45 -1.08 8.27
C ASN A 96 -8.87 0.29 8.61
N ARG A 97 -7.82 0.34 9.45
CA ARG A 97 -7.11 1.58 9.80
C ARG A 97 -5.98 1.92 8.84
N LEU A 98 -5.57 0.98 7.98
CA LEU A 98 -4.47 1.18 7.04
C LEU A 98 -4.98 1.75 5.71
N PRO A 99 -4.50 2.92 5.28
CA PRO A 99 -4.88 3.50 4.01
C PRO A 99 -4.10 2.88 2.84
N GLY A 100 -4.65 3.01 1.64
CA GLY A 100 -3.97 2.63 0.40
C GLY A 100 -4.10 1.15 0.01
N LEU A 101 -4.92 0.37 0.69
CA LEU A 101 -5.24 -0.99 0.25
C LEU A 101 -6.50 -0.97 -0.62
N TRP A 102 -6.44 -1.63 -1.77
CA TRP A 102 -7.64 -1.95 -2.55
C TRP A 102 -8.27 -3.25 -2.10
N GLU A 103 -9.45 -3.54 -2.64
CA GLU A 103 -10.25 -4.70 -2.23
C GLU A 103 -9.50 -6.03 -2.41
N GLU A 104 -8.76 -6.18 -3.51
CA GLU A 104 -7.92 -7.37 -3.73
C GLU A 104 -6.80 -7.49 -2.68
N ASP A 105 -6.13 -6.38 -2.36
CA ASP A 105 -5.08 -6.35 -1.36
C ASP A 105 -5.65 -6.71 0.03
N GLN A 106 -6.81 -6.16 0.36
CA GLN A 106 -7.50 -6.45 1.62
C GLN A 106 -7.87 -7.93 1.71
N ARG A 107 -8.42 -8.54 0.66
CA ARG A 107 -8.79 -9.97 0.67
C ARG A 107 -7.60 -10.87 1.03
N VAL A 108 -6.45 -10.65 0.40
CA VAL A 108 -5.22 -11.40 0.69
C VAL A 108 -4.77 -11.24 2.15
N LEU A 109 -4.85 -10.01 2.67
CA LEU A 109 -4.46 -9.71 4.04
C LEU A 109 -5.46 -10.25 5.08
N VAL A 110 -6.75 -10.31 4.74
CA VAL A 110 -7.78 -10.95 5.55
C VAL A 110 -7.52 -12.45 5.67
N ASP A 111 -7.25 -13.12 4.55
CA ASP A 111 -6.97 -14.55 4.54
C ASP A 111 -5.64 -14.87 5.27
N LEU A 112 -4.64 -13.99 5.16
CA LEU A 112 -3.42 -14.07 5.96
C LEU A 112 -3.72 -14.01 7.46
N GLY A 113 -4.56 -13.06 7.90
CA GLY A 113 -4.97 -12.96 9.30
C GLY A 113 -5.68 -14.21 9.81
N ARG A 114 -6.59 -14.78 9.02
CA ARG A 114 -7.25 -16.04 9.35
C ARG A 114 -6.23 -17.18 9.51
N ALA A 115 -5.27 -17.30 8.60
CA ALA A 115 -4.23 -18.31 8.69
C ALA A 115 -3.35 -18.15 9.93
N LEU A 116 -2.94 -16.91 10.25
CA LEU A 116 -2.13 -16.60 11.45
C LEU A 116 -2.88 -16.88 12.76
N GLY A 117 -4.21 -16.75 12.78
CA GLY A 117 -5.04 -17.08 13.93
C GLY A 117 -5.17 -18.57 14.23
N MET A 118 -4.89 -19.45 13.25
CA MET A 118 -4.93 -20.90 13.43
C MET A 118 -3.66 -21.42 14.11
N SER A 119 -3.74 -22.50 14.89
CA SER A 119 -2.58 -23.03 15.63
C SER A 119 -1.67 -23.98 14.82
N ASP A 120 -2.08 -24.38 13.61
CA ASP A 120 -1.32 -25.30 12.79
C ASP A 120 -0.19 -24.58 12.03
N VAL A 121 1.05 -24.88 12.41
CA VAL A 121 2.26 -24.26 11.85
C VAL A 121 2.47 -24.62 10.38
N GLN A 122 2.13 -25.84 9.94
CA GLN A 122 2.26 -26.20 8.52
C GLN A 122 1.23 -25.45 7.68
N TYR A 123 0.00 -25.35 8.18
CA TYR A 123 -1.06 -24.58 7.56
C TYR A 123 -0.68 -23.09 7.45
N GLN A 124 -0.20 -22.49 8.54
CA GLN A 124 0.31 -21.12 8.58
C GLN A 124 1.42 -20.89 7.56
N ARG A 125 2.36 -21.82 7.43
CA ARG A 125 3.50 -21.71 6.52
C ARG A 125 3.06 -21.69 5.06
N ALA A 126 2.17 -22.60 4.67
CA ALA A 126 1.65 -22.65 3.30
C ALA A 126 0.92 -21.35 2.95
N HIS A 127 0.10 -20.83 3.87
CA HIS A 127 -0.64 -19.59 3.68
C HIS A 127 0.24 -18.34 3.68
N LEU A 128 1.31 -18.30 4.48
CA LEU A 128 2.30 -17.22 4.45
C LEU A 128 3.04 -17.18 3.11
N ALA A 129 3.44 -18.35 2.58
CA ALA A 129 4.09 -18.44 1.28
C ALA A 129 3.15 -18.01 0.14
N ALA A 130 1.88 -18.46 0.19
CA ALA A 130 0.86 -18.06 -0.78
C ALA A 130 0.57 -16.56 -0.72
N ALA A 131 0.35 -16.01 0.49
CA ALA A 131 0.11 -14.59 0.70
C ALA A 131 1.29 -13.74 0.21
N ARG A 132 2.53 -14.19 0.44
CA ARG A 132 3.72 -13.52 -0.10
C ARG A 132 3.70 -13.48 -1.62
N ALA A 133 3.48 -14.61 -2.29
CA ALA A 133 3.47 -14.69 -3.74
C ALA A 133 2.38 -13.78 -4.34
N GLU A 134 1.21 -13.72 -3.70
CA GLU A 134 0.11 -12.89 -4.14
C GLU A 134 0.37 -11.40 -3.90
N LEU A 135 0.95 -11.02 -2.76
CA LEU A 135 1.39 -9.64 -2.50
C LEU A 135 2.48 -9.20 -3.49
N GLU A 136 3.40 -10.10 -3.89
CA GLU A 136 4.38 -9.81 -4.93
C GLU A 136 3.72 -9.57 -6.30
N ARG A 137 2.65 -10.31 -6.63
CA ARG A 137 1.85 -10.08 -7.83
C ARG A 137 1.14 -8.73 -7.78
N LEU A 138 0.38 -8.47 -6.71
CA LEU A 138 -0.35 -7.23 -6.50
C LEU A 138 0.58 -6.01 -6.52
N LEU A 139 1.78 -6.12 -5.95
CA LEU A 139 2.78 -5.05 -5.99
C LEU A 139 3.31 -4.80 -7.40
N ARG A 140 3.51 -5.84 -8.22
CA ARG A 140 3.87 -5.66 -9.64
C ARG A 140 2.76 -4.93 -10.38
N ASP A 141 1.52 -5.32 -10.17
CA ASP A 141 0.36 -4.73 -10.84
C ASP A 141 0.18 -3.26 -10.41
N ALA A 142 0.26 -2.97 -9.11
CA ALA A 142 0.20 -1.61 -8.58
C ALA A 142 1.31 -0.70 -9.14
N ARG A 143 2.51 -1.24 -9.38
CA ARG A 143 3.61 -0.49 -10.01
C ARG A 143 3.34 -0.22 -11.50
N VAL A 144 2.73 -1.16 -12.21
CA VAL A 144 2.32 -0.99 -13.60
C VAL A 144 1.23 0.08 -13.70
N GLU A 145 0.20 0.01 -12.88
CA GLU A 145 -0.88 1.00 -12.82
C GLU A 145 -0.35 2.39 -12.49
N ARG A 146 0.50 2.53 -11.46
CA ARG A 146 1.18 3.78 -11.13
C ARG A 146 1.94 4.36 -12.32
N ALA A 147 2.60 3.50 -13.12
CA ALA A 147 3.34 3.92 -14.30
C ALA A 147 2.43 4.31 -15.47
N GLN A 148 1.29 3.64 -15.64
CA GLN A 148 0.30 3.95 -16.68
C GLN A 148 -0.40 5.28 -16.40
N ASP A 149 -0.84 5.52 -15.16
CA ASP A 149 -1.50 6.78 -14.77
C ASP A 149 -0.60 8.00 -14.93
N GLY A 150 0.69 7.86 -14.58
CA GLY A 150 1.67 8.92 -14.81
C GLY A 150 1.83 9.28 -16.30
N ARG A 151 1.74 8.30 -17.20
CA ARG A 151 1.85 8.51 -18.65
C ARG A 151 0.57 9.06 -19.27
N LEU A 152 -0.59 8.56 -18.83
CA LEU A 152 -1.88 8.92 -19.41
C LEU A 152 -2.26 10.37 -19.06
N LEU A 153 -2.03 10.76 -17.80
CA LEU A 153 -2.19 12.16 -17.38
C LEU A 153 -1.19 13.08 -18.10
N ALA A 154 0.09 12.71 -18.16
CA ALA A 154 1.09 13.50 -18.87
C ALA A 154 0.74 13.68 -20.36
N ALA A 155 0.22 12.65 -21.02
CA ALA A 155 -0.21 12.71 -22.42
C ALA A 155 -1.44 13.61 -22.62
N LEU A 156 -2.47 13.48 -21.78
CA LEU A 156 -3.67 14.34 -21.82
C LEU A 156 -3.31 15.81 -21.62
N PHE A 157 -2.45 16.09 -20.65
CA PHE A 157 -2.00 17.45 -20.38
C PHE A 157 -1.09 18.01 -21.48
N SER A 158 -0.23 17.19 -22.07
CA SER A 158 0.56 17.58 -23.24
C SER A 158 -0.33 17.93 -24.44
N ALA A 159 -1.35 17.12 -24.72
CA ALA A 159 -2.29 17.37 -25.81
C ALA A 159 -3.10 18.65 -25.58
N PHE A 160 -3.61 18.88 -24.36
CA PHE A 160 -4.30 20.12 -24.00
C PHE A 160 -3.39 21.36 -24.09
N GLY A 161 -2.14 21.25 -23.66
CA GLY A 161 -1.15 22.32 -23.76
C GLY A 161 -0.90 22.73 -25.21
N VAL A 162 -0.69 21.77 -26.10
CA VAL A 162 -0.51 22.00 -27.54
C VAL A 162 -1.77 22.61 -28.17
N MET A 163 -2.96 22.11 -27.82
CA MET A 163 -4.23 22.64 -28.32
C MET A 163 -4.43 24.12 -27.96
N ILE A 164 -4.16 24.52 -26.71
CA ILE A 164 -4.28 25.92 -26.29
C ILE A 164 -3.24 26.81 -26.99
N LEU A 165 -2.03 26.28 -27.21
CA LEU A 165 -0.95 26.99 -27.89
C LEU A 165 -1.31 27.28 -29.36
N ILE A 166 -1.96 26.32 -30.03
CA ILE A 166 -2.50 26.50 -31.40
C ILE A 166 -3.65 27.51 -31.40
N LEU A 167 -4.57 27.47 -30.43
CA LEU A 167 -5.69 28.40 -30.35
C LEU A 167 -5.27 29.85 -30.06
N MET A 168 -4.10 30.03 -29.43
CA MET A 168 -3.51 31.33 -29.10
C MET A 168 -2.61 31.89 -30.21
N LEU A 169 -2.31 31.13 -31.27
CA LEU A 169 -1.48 31.58 -32.39
C LEU A 169 -2.29 32.46 -33.34
#